data_AF-A0A2N7VY45-F1
#
_entry.id   AF-A0A2N7VY45-F1
#
_cell.length_a   1.000
_cell.length_b   1.000
_cell.length_c   1.000
_cell.angle_alpha   90.00
_cell.angle_beta   90.00
_cell.angle_gamma   90.00
#
_symmetry.space_group_name_H-M   'P 1'
#
loop_
_entity.id
_entity.type
_entity.pdbx_description
1 polymer ?
#
loop_
_entity_poly.entity_id
_entity_poly.type
_entity_poly.pdbx_seq_one_letter_code
_entity_poly.pdbx_strand_id
1 'polypeptide(L)'
;MTLTRKEQSEEGVGTHDDPDNADELRAAIVELCGAHSNAIVQHGTWMLVAGELLNSIVSHLPAQTRADIASTFRGRIERLLALGDDDGFSSTYTTELVKEVNRYLKVLEPSAPS
;
A
#
# COMPACT_ATOMS: atom_id res chain seq x y z
N MET A 1 -55.51 49.95 10.87
CA MET A 1 -56.00 48.70 10.24
C MET A 1 -55.99 48.90 8.73
N THR A 2 -54.97 48.38 8.05
CA THR A 2 -54.98 48.15 6.60
C THR A 2 -54.10 46.92 6.35
N LEU A 3 -54.72 45.86 5.84
CA LEU A 3 -54.11 44.59 5.46
C LEU A 3 -53.58 44.68 4.02
N THR A 4 -52.40 44.16 3.73
CA THR A 4 -51.98 43.62 2.40
C THR A 4 -50.66 42.87 2.60
N ARG A 5 -50.70 41.54 2.75
CA ARG A 5 -50.60 40.48 1.72
C ARG A 5 -49.18 40.31 1.14
N LYS A 6 -48.41 39.46 1.83
CA LYS A 6 -47.52 38.39 1.38
C LYS A 6 -47.22 38.31 -0.13
N GLU A 7 -45.94 38.49 -0.50
CA GLU A 7 -45.16 37.71 -1.47
C GLU A 7 -43.74 37.64 -0.88
N GLN A 8 -43.36 36.60 -0.11
CA GLN A 8 -42.74 35.37 -0.63
C GLN A 8 -42.26 35.50 -2.07
N SER A 9 -41.11 36.16 -2.25
CA SER A 9 -40.25 35.85 -3.40
C SER A 9 -39.32 34.73 -2.94
N GLU A 10 -39.54 33.57 -3.52
CA GLU A 10 -38.86 32.32 -3.30
C GLU A 10 -37.34 32.51 -3.31
N GLU A 11 -36.69 32.03 -2.25
CA GLU A 11 -35.30 31.60 -2.28
C GLU A 11 -35.18 30.54 -3.38
N GLY A 12 -34.80 30.99 -4.57
CA GLY A 12 -34.24 30.11 -5.58
C GLY A 12 -32.89 29.62 -5.06
N VAL A 13 -32.89 28.53 -4.28
CA VAL A 13 -31.75 27.63 -4.19
C VAL A 13 -31.61 26.99 -5.57
N GLY A 14 -31.08 27.77 -6.51
CA GLY A 14 -30.47 27.24 -7.72
C GLY A 14 -29.20 26.55 -7.25
N THR A 15 -29.21 25.23 -7.27
CA THR A 15 -28.00 24.40 -7.21
C THR A 15 -27.08 24.87 -8.33
N HIS A 16 -26.16 25.77 -7.99
CA HIS A 16 -25.03 26.10 -8.83
C HIS A 16 -24.16 24.85 -8.82
N ASP A 17 -24.39 23.93 -9.76
CA ASP A 17 -23.37 22.98 -10.18
C ASP A 17 -22.23 23.82 -10.73
N ASP A 18 -21.33 24.26 -9.83
CA ASP A 18 -20.24 25.17 -10.12
C ASP A 18 -19.17 24.39 -10.92
N PRO A 19 -19.06 24.60 -12.24
CA PRO A 19 -18.14 23.83 -13.07
C PRO A 19 -16.68 24.03 -12.66
N ASP A 20 -16.37 25.18 -12.03
CA ASP A 20 -15.03 25.51 -11.52
C ASP A 20 -14.62 24.55 -10.39
N ASN A 21 -15.55 24.23 -9.48
CA ASN A 21 -15.33 23.26 -8.41
C ASN A 21 -15.19 21.82 -8.95
N ALA A 22 -15.90 21.48 -10.02
CA ALA A 22 -15.78 20.18 -10.67
C ALA A 22 -14.42 20.01 -11.37
N ASP A 23 -13.90 21.08 -11.99
CA ASP A 23 -12.59 21.07 -12.65
C ASP A 23 -11.43 21.06 -11.64
N GLU A 24 -11.55 21.80 -10.53
CA GLU A 24 -10.60 21.73 -9.40
C GLU A 24 -10.58 20.34 -8.76
N LEU A 25 -11.74 19.74 -8.51
CA LEU A 25 -11.84 18.38 -7.98
C LEU A 25 -11.21 17.36 -8.95
N ARG A 26 -11.45 17.50 -10.25
CA ARG A 26 -10.82 16.66 -11.28
C ARG A 26 -9.30 16.81 -11.26
N ALA A 27 -8.79 18.04 -11.18
CA ALA A 27 -7.36 18.30 -11.10
C ALA A 27 -6.74 17.67 -9.83
N ALA A 28 -7.38 17.81 -8.68
CA ALA A 28 -6.94 17.21 -7.43
C ALA A 28 -6.94 15.67 -7.48
N ILE A 29 -7.95 15.05 -8.11
CA ILE A 29 -7.97 13.59 -8.33
C ILE A 29 -6.81 13.16 -9.23
N VAL A 30 -6.55 13.89 -10.32
CA VAL A 30 -5.43 13.59 -11.23
C VAL A 30 -4.09 13.71 -10.51
N GLU A 31 -3.91 14.75 -9.69
CA GLU A 31 -2.71 14.94 -8.88
C GLU A 31 -2.53 13.81 -7.86
N LEU A 32 -3.60 13.45 -7.14
CA LEU A 32 -3.58 12.34 -6.17
C LEU A 32 -3.26 11.00 -6.85
N CYS A 33 -3.89 10.72 -7.98
CA CYS A 33 -3.59 9.54 -8.78
C CYS A 33 -2.12 9.53 -9.22
N GLY A 34 -1.58 10.66 -9.70
CA GLY A 34 -0.19 10.80 -10.08
C GLY A 34 0.77 10.55 -8.91
N ALA A 35 0.51 11.17 -7.76
CA ALA A 35 1.31 10.99 -6.55
C ALA A 35 1.28 9.53 -6.06
N HIS A 36 0.10 8.90 -6.06
CA HIS A 36 -0.07 7.51 -5.64
C HIS A 36 0.62 6.54 -6.59
N SER A 37 0.47 6.72 -7.91
CA SER A 37 1.18 5.91 -8.91
C SER A 37 2.70 6.05 -8.76
N ASN A 38 3.21 7.26 -8.57
CA ASN A 38 4.64 7.48 -8.36
C ASN A 38 5.14 6.81 -7.07
N ALA A 39 4.38 6.90 -5.97
CA ALA A 39 4.72 6.22 -4.72
C ALA A 39 4.80 4.70 -4.89
N ILE A 40 3.85 4.09 -5.61
CA ILE A 40 3.86 2.66 -5.92
C ILE A 40 5.10 2.28 -6.75
N VAL A 41 5.45 3.07 -7.77
CA VAL A 41 6.63 2.82 -8.63
C VAL A 41 7.92 2.94 -7.83
N GLN A 42 8.05 3.97 -7.00
CA GLN A 42 9.22 4.17 -6.14
C GLN A 42 9.36 3.02 -5.14
N HIS A 43 8.26 2.63 -4.50
CA HIS A 43 8.26 1.51 -3.56
C HIS A 43 8.64 0.19 -4.24
N GLY A 44 8.06 -0.10 -5.41
CA GLY A 44 8.42 -1.28 -6.21
C GLY A 44 9.89 -1.29 -6.61
N THR A 45 10.44 -0.12 -6.98
CA THR A 45 11.87 0.03 -7.29
C THR A 45 12.75 -0.29 -6.08
N TRP A 46 12.41 0.24 -4.89
CA TRP A 46 13.16 -0.04 -3.67
C TRP A 46 13.13 -1.51 -3.29
N MET A 47 11.98 -2.19 -3.46
CA MET A 47 11.88 -3.62 -3.21
C MET A 47 12.77 -4.44 -4.16
N LEU A 48 12.79 -4.12 -5.45
CA LEU A 48 13.66 -4.80 -6.41
C LEU A 48 15.14 -4.62 -6.05
N VAL A 49 15.56 -3.38 -5.74
CA VAL A 49 16.95 -3.09 -5.34
C VAL A 49 17.32 -3.80 -4.03
N ALA A 50 16.43 -3.81 -3.04
CA ALA A 50 16.64 -4.51 -1.78
C ALA A 50 16.77 -6.02 -1.99
N GLY A 51 15.96 -6.60 -2.88
CA GLY A 51 16.04 -8.02 -3.26
C GLY A 51 17.39 -8.39 -3.88
N GLU A 52 17.86 -7.60 -4.85
CA GLU A 52 19.17 -7.84 -5.49
C GLU A 52 20.35 -7.65 -4.52
N LEU A 53 20.25 -6.67 -3.62
CA LEU A 53 21.24 -6.47 -2.56
C LEU A 53 21.29 -7.67 -1.61
N LEU A 54 20.13 -8.16 -1.16
CA LEU A 54 20.03 -9.33 -0.30
C LEU A 54 20.60 -10.57 -1.00
N ASN A 55 20.24 -10.82 -2.26
CA ASN A 55 20.82 -11.90 -3.07
C ASN A 55 22.35 -11.83 -3.10
N SER A 56 22.88 -10.64 -3.39
CA SER A 56 24.32 -10.42 -3.48
C SER A 56 25.02 -10.74 -2.16
N ILE A 57 24.49 -10.21 -1.03
CA ILE A 57 25.05 -10.48 0.31
C ILE A 57 24.99 -11.97 0.63
N VAL A 58 23.81 -12.59 0.46
CA VAL A 58 23.56 -13.99 0.85
C VAL A 58 24.42 -14.97 0.03
N SER A 59 24.74 -14.65 -1.22
CA SER A 59 25.61 -15.48 -2.07
C SER A 59 27.02 -15.68 -1.50
N HIS A 60 27.48 -14.77 -0.64
CA HIS A 60 28.79 -14.81 -0.01
C HIS A 60 28.78 -15.37 1.43
N LEU A 61 27.60 -15.73 1.96
CA LEU A 61 27.48 -16.24 3.33
C LEU A 61 27.60 -17.77 3.40
N PRO A 62 28.21 -18.31 4.47
CA PRO A 62 28.20 -19.74 4.75
C PRO A 62 26.78 -20.30 4.89
N ALA A 63 26.58 -21.57 4.52
CA ALA A 63 25.27 -22.21 4.55
C ALA A 63 24.58 -22.13 5.93
N GLN A 64 25.34 -22.35 7.01
CA GLN A 64 24.81 -22.26 8.37
C GLN A 64 24.28 -20.86 8.69
N THR A 65 25.04 -19.82 8.36
CA THR A 65 24.65 -18.43 8.58
C THR A 65 23.37 -18.07 7.82
N ARG A 66 23.19 -18.59 6.59
CA ARG A 66 21.96 -18.38 5.82
C ARG A 66 20.75 -19.04 6.49
N ALA A 67 20.91 -20.26 7.02
CA ALA A 67 19.86 -20.96 7.76
C ALA A 67 19.47 -20.23 9.05
N ASP A 68 20.45 -19.70 9.81
CA ASP A 68 20.20 -18.94 11.03
C ASP A 68 19.43 -17.62 10.72
N ILE A 69 19.80 -16.95 9.63
CA ILE A 69 19.08 -15.76 9.13
C ILE A 69 17.65 -16.14 8.73
N ALA A 70 17.45 -17.25 8.01
CA ALA A 70 16.13 -17.71 7.60
C ALA A 70 15.22 -18.02 8.79
N SER A 71 15.76 -18.71 9.82
CA SER A 71 15.04 -18.98 11.07
C SER A 71 14.63 -17.67 11.77
N THR A 72 15.58 -16.74 11.91
CA THR A 72 15.32 -15.42 12.52
C THR A 72 14.28 -14.64 11.73
N PHE A 73 14.37 -14.67 10.40
CA PHE A 73 13.45 -13.98 9.50
C PHE A 73 12.02 -14.52 9.65
N ARG A 74 11.83 -15.85 9.63
CA ARG A 74 10.51 -16.47 9.87
C ARG A 74 9.91 -16.03 11.19
N GLY A 75 10.66 -16.10 12.29
CA GLY A 75 10.16 -15.70 13.60
C GLY A 75 9.76 -14.22 13.69
N ARG A 76 10.43 -13.33 12.94
CA ARG A 76 10.04 -11.91 12.85
C ARG A 76 8.75 -11.71 12.06
N ILE A 77 8.56 -12.47 10.98
CA ILE A 77 7.33 -12.43 10.17
C ILE A 77 6.15 -12.99 10.97
N GLU A 78 6.32 -14.11 11.65
CA GLU A 78 5.29 -14.67 12.53
C GLU A 78 4.85 -13.67 13.60
N ARG A 79 5.81 -12.97 14.23
CA ARG A 79 5.50 -11.89 15.17
C ARG A 79 4.73 -10.74 14.52
N LEU A 80 5.10 -10.35 13.29
CA LEU A 80 4.42 -9.28 12.56
C LEU A 80 2.97 -9.67 12.24
N LEU A 81 2.75 -10.91 11.80
CA LEU A 81 1.41 -11.44 11.52
C LEU A 81 0.56 -11.52 12.79
N ALA A 82 1.15 -11.97 13.91
CA ALA A 82 0.44 -12.05 15.19
C ALA A 82 -0.01 -10.67 15.71
N LEU A 83 0.75 -9.60 15.44
CA LEU A 83 0.32 -8.22 15.75
C LEU A 83 -0.85 -7.75 14.86
N GLY A 84 -0.97 -8.34 13.67
CA GLY A 84 -2.01 -8.04 12.70
C GLY A 84 -3.34 -8.73 12.88
N ASP A 85 -3.33 -9.87 13.58
CA ASP A 85 -4.52 -10.65 13.85
C ASP A 85 -5.51 -9.90 14.76
N ASP A 86 -5.02 -8.94 15.56
CA ASP A 86 -5.87 -8.08 16.42
C ASP A 86 -6.63 -7.01 15.62
N ASP A 87 -6.05 -6.50 14.52
CA ASP A 87 -6.62 -5.42 13.69
C ASP A 87 -7.29 -5.91 12.38
N GLY A 88 -7.15 -7.20 12.06
CA GLY A 88 -7.78 -7.84 10.91
C GLY A 88 -7.24 -7.35 9.56
N PHE A 89 -6.04 -7.81 9.18
CA PHE A 89 -5.52 -7.53 7.84
C PHE A 89 -6.41 -8.11 6.73
N SER A 90 -6.49 -7.41 5.60
CA SER A 90 -7.20 -7.93 4.43
C SER A 90 -6.56 -9.23 3.91
N SER A 91 -7.38 -10.14 3.40
CA SER A 91 -6.89 -11.41 2.83
C SER A 91 -5.86 -11.19 1.70
N THR A 92 -6.02 -10.11 0.93
CA THR A 92 -5.07 -9.69 -0.11
C THR A 92 -3.72 -9.32 0.49
N TYR A 93 -3.69 -8.51 1.56
CA TYR A 93 -2.45 -8.13 2.23
C TYR A 93 -1.69 -9.35 2.74
N THR A 94 -2.38 -10.24 3.45
CA THR A 94 -1.76 -11.46 3.99
C THR A 94 -1.23 -12.37 2.87
N THR A 95 -1.96 -12.48 1.75
CA THR A 95 -1.53 -13.28 0.59
C THR A 95 -0.26 -12.72 -0.05
N GLU A 96 -0.21 -11.41 -0.29
CA GLU A 96 0.97 -10.78 -0.91
C GLU A 96 2.18 -10.78 0.04
N LEU A 97 1.96 -10.59 1.34
CA LEU A 97 3.00 -10.71 2.35
C LEU A 97 3.61 -12.12 2.36
N VAL A 98 2.79 -13.17 2.38
CA VAL A 98 3.26 -14.55 2.35
C VAL A 98 4.05 -14.86 1.07
N LYS A 99 3.59 -14.38 -0.09
CA LYS A 99 4.35 -14.54 -1.36
C LYS A 99 5.73 -13.91 -1.27
N GLU A 100 5.83 -12.72 -0.72
CA GLU A 100 7.09 -11.99 -0.63
C GLU A 100 8.04 -12.60 0.41
N VAL A 101 7.51 -13.07 1.55
CA VAL A 101 8.28 -13.83 2.55
C VAL A 101 8.87 -15.10 1.93
N ASN A 102 8.08 -15.84 1.15
CA ASN A 102 8.55 -17.03 0.45
C ASN A 102 9.63 -16.72 -0.60
N ARG A 103 9.54 -15.57 -1.28
CA ARG A 103 10.58 -15.10 -2.21
C ARG A 103 11.92 -14.97 -1.49
N TYR A 104 11.97 -14.29 -0.34
CA TYR A 104 13.21 -14.11 0.42
C TYR A 104 13.72 -15.42 1.04
N LEU A 105 12.83 -16.28 1.53
CA LEU A 105 13.24 -17.58 2.08
C LEU A 105 13.89 -18.46 1.02
N LYS A 106 13.45 -18.42 -0.23
CA LYS A 106 14.08 -19.17 -1.34
C LYS A 106 15.52 -18.74 -1.60
N VAL A 107 15.87 -17.49 -1.32
CA VAL A 107 17.22 -16.95 -1.46
C VAL A 107 18.12 -17.44 -0.32
N LEU A 108 17.59 -17.48 0.90
CA LEU A 108 18.31 -17.89 2.10
C LEU A 108 18.48 -19.41 2.18
N GLU A 109 17.48 -20.15 1.74
CA GLU A 109 17.45 -21.60 1.69
C GLU A 109 17.22 -22.06 0.25
N PRO A 110 18.19 -21.84 -0.65
CA PRO A 110 18.08 -22.37 -1.99
C PRO A 110 18.00 -23.88 -1.86
N SER A 111 16.83 -24.45 -2.20
CA SER A 111 16.68 -25.88 -2.34
C SER A 111 17.82 -26.38 -3.22
N ALA A 112 18.54 -27.40 -2.75
CA ALA A 112 19.66 -27.96 -3.49
C ALA A 112 19.23 -28.21 -4.95
N PRO A 113 20.04 -27.87 -5.96
CA PRO A 113 19.73 -28.26 -7.32
C PRO A 113 19.62 -29.78 -7.36
N SER A 114 18.45 -30.28 -7.76
CA SER A 114 18.14 -31.69 -7.97
C SER A 114 19.10 -32.34 -8.98
#